data_AF-A0A2W0HVR9-F1
#
_entry.id   AF-A0A2W0HVR9-F1
#
_cell.length_a   1.000
_cell.length_b   1.000
_cell.length_c   1.000
_cell.angle_alpha   90.00
_cell.angle_beta   90.00
_cell.angle_gamma   90.00
#
_symmetry.space_group_name_H-M   'P 1'
#
loop_
_entity.id
_entity.type
_entity.pdbx_description
1 polymer ?
#
loop_
_entity_poly.entity_id
_entity_poly.type
_entity_poly.pdbx_seq_one_letter_code
_entity_poly.pdbx_strand_id
1 'polypeptide(L)'
;MPDIVTFAEEHLYREKANEIAKRHEKLIKSVLPAALVYHIGSTAVPGSLTKGDVDLQVRVSQKDFPEAREALAKIYKVNQGSFQSSFFCAFEKEAEVLPLGVQLTVIASEVDHFWKLTAFFQTHPEFTQQYNELKQTSEGLDMDEYRDRKSLFIDEILQSDKYRQFSFRLEGKGLETPVPKKRQRERLSFPAATTRKEKNDMITEINDRLLDSFGSKIAATGVYGSVGQETEGPFSDIEMHIVTRDGERLPDYEFIYEDFKIELSCSEQSELLRKAGTVDDSWAIKAGAWIHVKPLYDPENFFAELRQIPEQLSYDEIKAVMREFMIWEPYETMGKIRNNYASGNHRYLPMAARDLAFQTAKLIGLANRKYYRTRARMFEDSLKFPSRPSGYERLLELLLEGELHPSHKVYDRCENLWTGLNLWYEELGIDYKEDTFPF
;
A
#
# COMPACT_ATOMS: atom_id res chain seq x y z
N MET A 1 1.05 -51.56 -25.83
CA MET A 1 0.80 -51.70 -24.39
C MET A 1 0.15 -50.40 -23.94
N PRO A 2 -0.87 -50.41 -23.07
CA PRO A 2 -1.38 -49.16 -22.51
C PRO A 2 -0.24 -48.42 -21.80
N ASP A 3 -0.14 -47.12 -22.03
CA ASP A 3 0.84 -46.27 -21.37
C ASP A 3 0.34 -46.06 -19.93
N ILE A 4 0.93 -46.77 -18.97
CA ILE A 4 0.50 -46.77 -17.58
C ILE A 4 1.38 -45.85 -16.74
N VAL A 5 0.80 -45.17 -15.75
CA VAL A 5 1.54 -44.26 -14.88
C VAL A 5 2.16 -44.99 -13.68
N THR A 6 3.42 -44.68 -13.37
CA THR A 6 4.12 -45.17 -12.17
C THR A 6 4.81 -44.03 -11.43
N PHE A 7 4.81 -44.08 -10.10
CA PHE A 7 5.44 -43.05 -9.27
C PHE A 7 6.53 -43.58 -8.35
N ALA A 8 7.48 -42.72 -8.03
CA ALA A 8 8.53 -42.97 -7.06
C ALA A 8 8.80 -41.71 -6.22
N GLU A 9 9.45 -41.89 -5.08
CA GLU A 9 9.81 -40.79 -4.20
C GLU A 9 10.75 -39.79 -4.88
N GLU A 10 10.43 -38.50 -4.84
CA GLU A 10 11.22 -37.46 -5.53
C GLU A 10 12.68 -37.42 -5.10
N HIS A 11 12.99 -37.76 -3.83
CA HIS A 11 14.36 -37.69 -3.33
C HIS A 11 15.33 -38.61 -4.07
N LEU A 12 14.82 -39.67 -4.73
CA LEU A 12 15.61 -40.55 -5.59
C LEU A 12 16.09 -39.85 -6.87
N TYR A 13 15.38 -38.81 -7.31
CA TYR A 13 15.67 -38.03 -8.52
C TYR A 13 16.23 -36.65 -8.22
N ARG A 14 16.04 -36.13 -7.00
CA ARG A 14 16.30 -34.74 -6.60
C ARG A 14 17.66 -34.21 -7.04
N GLU A 15 18.74 -34.92 -6.77
CA GLU A 15 20.09 -34.43 -7.10
C GLU A 15 20.25 -34.25 -8.61
N LYS A 16 19.94 -35.31 -9.38
CA LYS A 16 20.01 -35.28 -10.85
C LYS A 16 19.02 -34.28 -11.46
N ALA A 17 17.80 -34.20 -10.94
CA ALA A 17 16.79 -33.25 -11.39
C ALA A 17 17.27 -31.81 -11.21
N ASN A 18 17.86 -31.49 -10.05
CA ASN A 18 18.43 -30.17 -9.78
C ASN A 18 19.63 -29.85 -10.69
N GLU A 19 20.49 -30.83 -10.99
CA GLU A 19 21.61 -30.66 -11.92
C GLU A 19 21.12 -30.37 -13.35
N ILE A 20 20.15 -31.14 -13.84
CA ILE A 20 19.51 -30.94 -15.15
C ILE A 20 18.84 -29.57 -15.18
N ALA A 21 18.00 -29.24 -14.19
CA ALA A 21 17.32 -27.96 -14.12
C ALA A 21 18.30 -26.77 -14.17
N LYS A 22 19.38 -26.80 -13.38
CA LYS A 22 20.41 -25.74 -13.37
C LYS A 22 21.16 -25.64 -14.69
N ARG A 23 21.48 -26.77 -15.32
CA ARG A 23 22.18 -26.79 -16.61
C ARG A 23 21.31 -26.19 -17.71
N HIS A 24 20.04 -26.58 -17.75
CA HIS A 24 19.09 -26.09 -18.75
C HIS A 24 18.65 -24.64 -18.47
N GLU A 25 18.56 -24.22 -17.20
CA GLU A 25 18.40 -22.81 -16.86
C GLU A 25 19.53 -21.96 -17.45
N LYS A 26 20.81 -22.38 -17.29
CA LYS A 26 21.96 -21.67 -17.87
C LYS A 26 21.90 -21.62 -19.39
N LEU A 27 21.53 -22.74 -20.03
CA LEU A 27 21.39 -22.82 -21.49
C LEU A 27 20.24 -21.94 -22.01
N ILE A 28 19.10 -21.90 -21.31
CA ILE A 28 17.98 -21.03 -21.68
C ILE A 28 18.38 -19.56 -21.51
N LYS A 29 19.04 -19.20 -20.39
CA LYS A 29 19.49 -17.82 -20.16
C LYS A 29 20.57 -17.35 -21.12
N SER A 30 21.35 -18.25 -21.74
CA SER A 30 22.33 -17.83 -22.75
C SER A 30 21.70 -17.39 -24.06
N VAL A 31 20.49 -17.87 -24.39
CA VAL A 31 19.72 -17.44 -25.57
C VAL A 31 18.60 -16.45 -25.23
N LEU A 32 18.11 -16.46 -23.99
CA LEU A 32 17.06 -15.56 -23.48
C LEU A 32 17.48 -14.95 -22.13
N PRO A 33 18.38 -13.95 -22.11
CA PRO A 33 18.96 -13.43 -20.87
C PRO A 33 17.94 -12.80 -19.91
N ALA A 34 16.85 -12.25 -20.45
CA ALA A 34 15.79 -11.59 -19.67
C ALA A 34 14.71 -12.58 -19.17
N ALA A 35 14.73 -13.84 -19.58
CA ALA A 35 13.72 -14.81 -19.20
C ALA A 35 13.87 -15.24 -17.73
N LEU A 36 12.74 -15.35 -17.03
CA LEU A 36 12.71 -15.94 -15.69
C LEU A 36 12.48 -17.45 -15.83
N VAL A 37 13.39 -18.25 -15.29
CA VAL A 37 13.34 -19.71 -15.42
C VAL A 37 13.16 -20.32 -14.03
N TYR A 38 12.16 -21.20 -13.89
CA TYR A 38 11.83 -21.87 -12.63
C TYR A 38 11.83 -23.39 -12.83
N HIS A 39 12.48 -24.12 -11.93
CA HIS A 39 12.26 -25.56 -11.80
C HIS A 39 10.90 -25.78 -11.14
N ILE A 40 10.01 -26.45 -11.86
CA ILE A 40 8.61 -26.67 -11.50
C ILE A 40 8.31 -28.18 -11.50
N GLY A 41 7.08 -28.54 -11.17
CA GLY A 41 6.63 -29.93 -11.20
C GLY A 41 7.02 -30.71 -9.95
N SER A 42 6.76 -32.02 -9.95
CA SER A 42 6.90 -32.83 -8.73
C SER A 42 8.37 -33.02 -8.32
N THR A 43 9.32 -32.99 -9.27
CA THR A 43 10.77 -33.01 -8.97
C THR A 43 11.30 -31.74 -8.32
N ALA A 44 10.50 -30.67 -8.25
CA ALA A 44 10.85 -29.44 -7.56
C ALA A 44 10.23 -29.35 -6.15
N VAL A 45 9.40 -30.33 -5.73
CA VAL A 45 8.66 -30.30 -4.46
C VAL A 45 9.19 -31.41 -3.53
N PRO A 46 9.91 -31.06 -2.44
CA PRO A 46 10.37 -32.04 -1.48
C PRO A 46 9.23 -32.85 -0.88
N GLY A 47 9.36 -34.17 -0.89
CA GLY A 47 8.35 -35.10 -0.36
C GLY A 47 7.20 -35.40 -1.31
N SER A 48 7.25 -34.97 -2.58
CA SER A 48 6.28 -35.38 -3.58
C SER A 48 6.65 -36.73 -4.22
N LEU A 49 5.65 -37.49 -4.63
CA LEU A 49 5.80 -38.61 -5.55
C LEU A 49 5.95 -38.08 -6.99
N THR A 50 6.77 -38.69 -7.83
CA THR A 50 7.07 -38.20 -9.18
C THR A 50 7.24 -39.33 -10.19
N LYS A 51 7.03 -39.02 -11.47
CA LYS A 51 7.38 -39.91 -12.59
C LYS A 51 8.88 -39.78 -12.95
N GLY A 52 9.59 -38.85 -12.32
CA GLY A 52 11.01 -38.59 -12.56
C GLY A 52 11.27 -37.58 -13.68
N ASP A 53 10.23 -36.92 -14.20
CA ASP A 53 10.32 -35.83 -15.16
C ASP A 53 10.78 -34.51 -14.52
N VAL A 54 11.68 -33.82 -15.22
CA VAL A 54 12.13 -32.47 -14.86
C VAL A 54 11.33 -31.48 -15.69
N ASP A 55 10.65 -30.55 -15.04
CA ASP A 55 9.88 -29.51 -15.72
C ASP A 55 10.49 -28.13 -15.44
N LEU A 56 10.65 -27.32 -16.48
CA LEU A 56 11.05 -25.92 -16.35
C LEU A 56 9.94 -25.01 -16.86
N GLN A 57 9.62 -23.94 -16.13
CA GLN A 57 8.82 -22.85 -16.66
C GLN A 57 9.75 -21.71 -17.09
N VAL A 58 9.61 -21.27 -18.33
CA VAL A 58 10.28 -20.09 -18.88
C VAL A 58 9.26 -18.99 -19.03
N ARG A 59 9.45 -17.87 -18.31
CA ARG A 59 8.52 -16.75 -18.31
C ARG A 59 9.14 -15.55 -19.02
N VAL A 60 8.38 -14.99 -19.97
CA VAL A 60 8.78 -13.84 -20.78
C VAL A 60 7.64 -12.84 -20.89
N SER A 61 7.91 -11.62 -21.35
CA SER A 61 6.86 -10.65 -21.65
C SER A 61 6.05 -11.09 -22.89
N GLN A 62 4.83 -10.57 -23.05
CA GLN A 62 4.02 -10.85 -24.25
C GLN A 62 4.73 -10.42 -25.55
N LYS A 63 5.53 -9.34 -25.47
CA LYS A 63 6.30 -8.81 -26.59
C LYS A 63 7.40 -9.79 -27.03
N ASP A 64 8.10 -10.38 -26.06
CA ASP A 64 9.26 -11.23 -26.33
C ASP A 64 8.88 -12.69 -26.63
N PHE A 65 7.60 -13.07 -26.44
CA PHE A 65 7.13 -14.44 -26.58
C PHE A 65 7.38 -15.08 -27.97
N PRO A 66 7.11 -14.42 -29.12
CA PRO A 66 7.37 -15.01 -30.43
C PRO A 66 8.86 -15.32 -30.64
N GLU A 67 9.74 -14.39 -30.28
CA GLU A 67 11.19 -14.53 -30.39
C GLU A 67 11.72 -15.62 -29.44
N ALA A 68 11.20 -15.66 -28.20
CA ALA A 68 11.54 -16.68 -27.22
C ALA A 68 11.15 -18.08 -27.69
N ARG A 69 9.98 -18.22 -28.31
CA ARG A 69 9.51 -19.49 -28.88
C ARG A 69 10.46 -19.98 -29.98
N GLU A 70 10.86 -19.10 -30.89
CA GLU A 70 11.80 -19.44 -31.97
C GLU A 70 13.19 -19.80 -31.44
N ALA A 71 13.68 -19.07 -30.43
CA ALA A 71 14.96 -19.36 -29.80
C ALA A 71 14.96 -20.73 -29.10
N LEU A 72 13.90 -21.06 -28.36
CA LEU A 72 13.76 -22.35 -27.69
C LEU A 72 13.55 -23.51 -28.68
N ALA A 73 12.84 -23.29 -29.79
CA ALA A 73 12.64 -24.31 -30.84
C ALA A 73 13.94 -24.77 -31.53
N LYS A 74 15.01 -23.96 -31.45
CA LYS A 74 16.35 -24.35 -31.94
C LYS A 74 17.08 -25.31 -30.99
N ILE A 75 16.65 -25.38 -29.72
CA ILE A 75 17.32 -26.13 -28.65
C ILE A 75 16.49 -27.36 -28.24
N TYR A 76 15.16 -27.21 -28.24
CA TYR A 76 14.21 -28.20 -27.75
C TYR A 76 13.19 -28.54 -28.84
N LYS A 77 12.71 -29.78 -28.84
CA LYS A 77 11.65 -30.23 -29.75
C LYS A 77 10.32 -29.71 -29.24
N VAL A 78 9.50 -29.14 -30.12
CA VAL A 78 8.14 -28.70 -29.77
C VAL A 78 7.28 -29.92 -29.43
N ASN A 79 6.59 -29.89 -28.28
CA ASN A 79 5.65 -30.94 -27.91
C ASN A 79 4.32 -30.69 -28.66
N GLN A 80 4.08 -31.50 -29.68
CA GLN A 80 2.90 -31.41 -30.56
C GLN A 80 1.60 -31.91 -29.88
N GLY A 81 1.71 -32.66 -28.77
CA GLY A 81 0.57 -33.16 -28.01
C GLY A 81 0.03 -32.17 -26.98
N SER A 82 0.65 -31.00 -26.83
CA SER A 82 0.27 -29.97 -25.87
C SER A 82 -0.42 -28.79 -26.56
N PHE A 83 -1.31 -28.11 -25.83
CA PHE A 83 -1.92 -26.85 -26.27
C PHE A 83 -0.85 -25.83 -26.66
N GLN A 84 -1.06 -25.08 -27.74
CA GLN A 84 -0.20 -23.99 -28.18
C GLN A 84 -1.04 -22.74 -28.44
N SER A 85 -0.60 -21.60 -27.93
CA SER A 85 -1.31 -20.33 -28.08
C SER A 85 -0.34 -19.17 -28.32
N SER A 86 -0.87 -17.95 -28.40
CA SER A 86 -0.06 -16.73 -28.44
C SER A 86 0.64 -16.40 -27.11
N PHE A 87 0.42 -17.21 -26.07
CA PHE A 87 0.97 -17.01 -24.73
C PHE A 87 1.49 -18.29 -24.04
N PHE A 88 1.40 -19.45 -24.70
CA PHE A 88 1.87 -20.74 -24.19
C PHE A 88 2.50 -21.61 -25.28
N CYS A 89 3.65 -22.22 -25.00
CA CYS A 89 4.27 -23.23 -25.86
C CYS A 89 5.06 -24.25 -25.03
N ALA A 90 4.76 -25.53 -25.19
CA ALA A 90 5.47 -26.63 -24.53
C ALA A 90 6.55 -27.23 -25.44
N PHE A 91 7.71 -27.52 -24.86
CA PHE A 91 8.82 -28.22 -25.50
C PHE A 91 9.25 -29.42 -24.67
N GLU A 92 9.92 -30.37 -25.30
CA GLU A 92 10.42 -31.58 -24.67
C GLU A 92 11.84 -31.91 -25.14
N LYS A 93 12.57 -32.65 -24.30
CA LYS A 93 13.84 -33.26 -24.65
C LYS A 93 13.95 -34.66 -24.03
N GLU A 94 13.68 -35.66 -24.86
CA GLU A 94 13.73 -37.08 -24.47
C GLU A 94 15.18 -37.61 -24.35
N ALA A 95 16.13 -37.02 -25.08
CA ALA A 95 17.54 -37.43 -25.07
C ALA A 95 18.33 -36.97 -23.82
N GLU A 96 17.65 -36.67 -22.72
CA GLU A 96 18.25 -36.28 -21.45
C GLU A 96 18.27 -37.44 -20.44
N VAL A 97 19.11 -37.33 -19.42
CA VAL A 97 19.24 -38.35 -18.36
C VAL A 97 17.92 -38.58 -17.63
N LEU A 98 17.13 -37.52 -17.47
CA LEU A 98 15.73 -37.57 -17.05
C LEU A 98 14.91 -36.82 -18.11
N PRO A 99 13.69 -37.27 -18.45
CA PRO A 99 12.83 -36.55 -19.40
C PRO A 99 12.64 -35.10 -18.97
N LEU A 100 12.87 -34.16 -19.89
CA LEU A 100 12.78 -32.72 -19.63
C LEU A 100 11.60 -32.10 -20.39
N GLY A 101 10.70 -31.47 -19.65
CA GLY A 101 9.67 -30.56 -20.17
C GLY A 101 10.07 -29.09 -19.99
N VAL A 102 9.82 -28.26 -21.00
CA VAL A 102 10.03 -26.81 -20.93
C VAL A 102 8.74 -26.09 -21.33
N GLN A 103 8.17 -25.36 -20.40
CA GLN A 103 6.90 -24.64 -20.54
C GLN A 103 7.18 -23.15 -20.73
N LEU A 104 7.10 -22.65 -21.97
CA LEU A 104 7.20 -21.22 -22.25
C LEU A 104 5.84 -20.55 -22.03
N THR A 105 5.81 -19.55 -21.14
CA THR A 105 4.58 -18.84 -20.73
C THR A 105 4.79 -17.33 -20.77
N VAL A 106 3.75 -16.58 -21.12
CA VAL A 106 3.72 -15.11 -20.94
C VAL A 106 3.44 -14.78 -19.48
N ILE A 107 4.22 -13.86 -18.90
CA ILE A 107 4.01 -13.34 -17.54
C ILE A 107 2.58 -12.79 -17.40
N ALA A 108 1.91 -13.16 -16.31
CA ALA A 108 0.54 -12.78 -15.97
C ALA A 108 -0.56 -13.29 -16.92
N SER A 109 -0.26 -14.23 -17.82
CA SER A 109 -1.28 -14.98 -18.56
C SER A 109 -1.97 -16.03 -17.68
N GLU A 110 -3.09 -16.59 -18.14
CA GLU A 110 -3.83 -17.65 -17.43
C GLU A 110 -3.00 -18.92 -17.16
N VAL A 111 -1.98 -19.17 -17.98
CA VAL A 111 -1.04 -20.29 -17.83
C VAL A 111 0.19 -19.94 -16.98
N ASP A 112 0.31 -18.70 -16.48
CA ASP A 112 1.41 -18.26 -15.61
C ASP A 112 1.22 -18.67 -14.13
N HIS A 113 0.87 -19.94 -13.92
CA HIS A 113 0.56 -20.48 -12.60
C HIS A 113 1.48 -21.65 -12.18
N PHE A 114 2.24 -22.28 -13.08
CA PHE A 114 3.03 -23.47 -12.72
C PHE A 114 4.08 -23.23 -11.62
N TRP A 115 4.81 -22.11 -11.69
CA TRP A 115 5.78 -21.72 -10.66
C TRP A 115 5.09 -21.38 -9.34
N LYS A 116 3.92 -20.74 -9.38
CA LYS A 116 3.10 -20.43 -8.20
C LYS A 116 2.60 -21.70 -7.53
N LEU A 117 2.08 -22.63 -8.34
CA LEU A 117 1.60 -23.93 -7.88
C LEU A 117 2.73 -24.76 -7.25
N THR A 118 3.91 -24.77 -7.86
CA THR A 118 5.09 -25.43 -7.28
C THR A 118 5.46 -24.81 -5.92
N ALA A 119 5.53 -23.47 -5.85
CA ALA A 119 5.80 -22.77 -4.59
C ALA A 119 4.72 -23.00 -3.53
N PHE A 120 3.46 -23.15 -3.94
CA PHE A 120 2.35 -23.47 -3.05
C PHE A 120 2.54 -24.83 -2.39
N PHE A 121 2.83 -25.88 -3.18
CA PHE A 121 3.11 -27.22 -2.68
C PHE A 121 4.34 -27.28 -1.76
N GLN A 122 5.39 -26.51 -2.04
CA GLN A 122 6.57 -26.42 -1.16
C GLN A 122 6.25 -25.82 0.21
N THR A 123 5.24 -24.96 0.30
CA THR A 123 4.90 -24.21 1.53
C THR A 123 3.68 -24.76 2.26
N HIS A 124 2.92 -25.66 1.65
CA HIS A 124 1.73 -26.30 2.21
C HIS A 124 1.82 -27.82 2.07
N PRO A 125 2.59 -28.50 2.94
CA PRO A 125 2.80 -29.95 2.88
C PRO A 125 1.50 -30.75 2.90
N GLU A 126 0.41 -30.22 3.47
CA GLU A 126 -0.89 -30.88 3.47
C GLU A 126 -1.45 -31.10 2.06
N PHE A 127 -1.21 -30.18 1.13
CA PHE A 127 -1.64 -30.33 -0.27
C PHE A 127 -0.69 -31.23 -1.06
N THR A 128 0.60 -31.24 -0.70
CA THR A 128 1.56 -32.21 -1.27
C THR A 128 1.18 -33.63 -0.88
N GLN A 129 0.73 -33.84 0.36
CA GLN A 129 0.22 -35.14 0.81
C GLN A 129 -1.04 -35.56 0.02
N GLN A 130 -2.04 -34.68 -0.12
CA GLN A 130 -3.24 -34.96 -0.93
C GLN A 130 -2.89 -35.30 -2.38
N TYR A 131 -1.92 -34.59 -2.96
CA TYR A 131 -1.47 -34.87 -4.32
C TYR A 131 -0.75 -36.22 -4.42
N ASN A 132 -0.01 -36.63 -3.38
CA ASN A 132 0.60 -37.95 -3.32
C ASN A 132 -0.44 -39.06 -3.17
N GLU A 133 -1.50 -38.86 -2.38
CA GLU A 133 -2.62 -39.80 -2.25
C GLU A 133 -3.33 -40.01 -3.60
N LEU A 134 -3.54 -38.92 -4.35
CA LEU A 134 -4.06 -39.00 -5.73
C LEU A 134 -3.13 -39.81 -6.64
N LYS A 135 -1.80 -39.61 -6.56
CA LYS A 135 -0.82 -40.37 -7.36
C LYS A 135 -0.81 -41.86 -6.99
N GLN A 136 -0.84 -42.18 -5.69
CA GLN A 136 -0.88 -43.57 -5.21
C GLN A 136 -2.14 -44.30 -5.68
N THR A 137 -3.29 -43.64 -5.61
CA THR A 137 -4.57 -44.20 -6.10
C THR A 137 -4.67 -44.24 -7.63
N SER A 138 -3.71 -43.62 -8.33
CA SER A 138 -3.59 -43.63 -9.78
C SER A 138 -2.48 -44.54 -10.30
N GLU A 139 -1.73 -45.20 -9.42
CA GLU A 139 -0.64 -46.12 -9.80
C GLU A 139 -1.19 -47.24 -10.69
N GLY A 140 -0.59 -47.43 -11.87
CA GLY A 140 -1.00 -48.44 -12.85
C GLY A 140 -2.24 -48.10 -13.68
N LEU A 141 -2.82 -46.91 -13.52
CA LEU A 141 -3.88 -46.41 -14.42
C LEU A 141 -3.32 -45.99 -15.77
N ASP A 142 -4.21 -45.90 -16.76
CA ASP A 142 -3.90 -45.29 -18.06
C ASP A 142 -3.50 -43.81 -17.90
N MET A 143 -2.52 -43.38 -18.69
CA MET A 143 -1.93 -42.04 -18.60
C MET A 143 -2.95 -40.92 -18.84
N ASP A 144 -3.96 -41.10 -19.69
CA ASP A 144 -4.97 -40.08 -19.92
C ASP A 144 -5.95 -39.99 -18.75
N GLU A 145 -6.32 -41.14 -18.15
CA GLU A 145 -7.13 -41.15 -16.93
C GLU A 145 -6.43 -40.45 -15.76
N TYR A 146 -5.11 -40.65 -15.60
CA TYR A 146 -4.33 -39.90 -14.61
C TYR A 146 -4.30 -38.40 -14.91
N ARG A 147 -4.16 -37.99 -16.17
CA ARG A 147 -4.15 -36.57 -16.57
C ARG A 147 -5.46 -35.88 -16.23
N ASP A 148 -6.60 -36.53 -16.46
CA ASP A 148 -7.92 -35.99 -16.12
C ASP A 148 -8.08 -35.79 -14.61
N ARG A 149 -7.74 -36.81 -13.80
CA ARG A 149 -7.77 -36.72 -12.33
C ARG A 149 -6.85 -35.62 -11.81
N LYS A 150 -5.63 -35.53 -12.36
CA LYS A 150 -4.68 -34.47 -12.02
C LYS A 150 -5.24 -33.09 -12.37
N SER A 151 -5.84 -32.92 -13.55
CA SER A 151 -6.39 -31.62 -13.96
C SER A 151 -7.46 -31.15 -12.99
N LEU A 152 -8.42 -32.01 -12.65
CA LEU A 152 -9.49 -31.68 -11.69
C LEU A 152 -8.92 -31.28 -10.32
N PHE A 153 -7.98 -32.05 -9.80
CA PHE A 153 -7.35 -31.74 -8.51
C PHE A 153 -6.57 -30.41 -8.53
N ILE A 154 -5.85 -30.12 -9.61
CA ILE A 154 -5.16 -28.84 -9.75
C ILE A 154 -6.18 -27.69 -9.86
N ASP A 155 -7.25 -27.85 -10.63
CA ASP A 155 -8.31 -26.84 -10.76
C ASP A 155 -8.98 -26.54 -9.42
N GLU A 156 -9.25 -27.57 -8.60
CA GLU A 156 -9.74 -27.42 -7.23
C GLU A 156 -8.78 -26.62 -6.35
N ILE A 157 -7.47 -26.90 -6.43
CA ILE A 157 -6.45 -26.12 -5.72
C ILE A 157 -6.47 -24.68 -6.19
N LEU A 158 -6.43 -24.42 -7.50
CA LEU A 158 -6.41 -23.07 -8.07
C LEU A 158 -7.66 -22.25 -7.66
N GLN A 159 -8.79 -22.92 -7.46
CA GLN A 159 -10.04 -22.31 -7.00
C GLN A 159 -10.13 -22.16 -5.47
N SER A 160 -9.30 -22.86 -4.70
CA SER A 160 -9.31 -22.80 -3.24
C SER A 160 -8.92 -21.43 -2.69
N ASP A 161 -9.56 -21.02 -1.59
CA ASP A 161 -9.23 -19.74 -0.92
C ASP A 161 -7.78 -19.70 -0.45
N LYS A 162 -7.23 -20.84 0.00
CA LYS A 162 -5.84 -20.95 0.43
C LYS A 162 -4.88 -20.62 -0.72
N TYR A 163 -5.10 -21.18 -1.90
CA TYR A 163 -4.27 -20.89 -3.07
C TYR A 163 -4.46 -19.46 -3.56
N ARG A 164 -5.70 -18.95 -3.63
CA ARG A 164 -5.97 -17.56 -4.04
C ARG A 164 -5.28 -16.54 -3.13
N GLN A 165 -5.34 -16.75 -1.80
CA GLN A 165 -4.61 -15.92 -0.83
C GLN A 165 -3.09 -16.03 -0.97
N PHE A 166 -2.58 -17.22 -1.31
CA PHE A 166 -1.16 -17.44 -1.57
C PHE A 166 -0.70 -16.75 -2.87
N SER A 167 -1.41 -16.94 -3.98
CA SER A 167 -1.13 -16.32 -5.28
C SER A 167 -1.15 -14.80 -5.19
N PHE A 168 -2.16 -14.23 -4.51
CA PHE A 168 -2.25 -12.78 -4.31
C PHE A 168 -1.05 -12.22 -3.54
N ARG A 169 -0.56 -12.93 -2.51
CA ARG A 169 0.64 -12.53 -1.76
C ARG A 169 1.93 -12.63 -2.59
N LEU A 170 1.97 -13.53 -3.57
CA LEU A 170 3.09 -13.65 -4.50
C LEU A 170 3.08 -12.56 -5.57
N GLU A 171 1.90 -12.20 -6.09
CA GLU A 171 1.72 -11.16 -7.12
C GLU A 171 1.93 -9.74 -6.57
N GLY A 172 1.60 -9.50 -5.30
CA GLY A 172 1.89 -8.24 -4.60
C GLY A 172 3.38 -7.99 -4.30
N LYS A 173 4.27 -8.93 -4.64
CA LYS A 173 5.73 -8.78 -4.57
C LYS A 173 6.31 -8.74 -5.99
N GLY A 174 6.47 -7.53 -6.53
CA GLY A 174 7.28 -7.30 -7.74
C GLY A 174 8.72 -7.81 -7.58
N LEU A 175 9.28 -8.24 -8.71
CA LEU A 175 10.61 -8.86 -8.92
C LEU A 175 11.77 -8.24 -8.12
N GLU A 176 12.29 -8.99 -7.13
CA GLU A 176 13.70 -9.34 -6.87
C GLU A 176 13.87 -9.79 -5.40
N THR A 177 14.50 -10.95 -5.15
CA THR A 177 15.88 -11.00 -4.59
C THR A 177 16.34 -12.42 -4.22
N PRO A 178 17.67 -12.67 -4.22
CA PRO A 178 18.29 -13.96 -3.88
C PRO A 178 18.01 -14.36 -2.43
N VAL A 179 18.20 -15.66 -2.15
CA VAL A 179 18.25 -16.24 -0.79
C VAL A 179 18.93 -15.26 0.17
N PRO A 180 18.25 -14.78 1.24
CA PRO A 180 18.90 -13.91 2.19
C PRO A 180 19.92 -14.75 2.97
N LYS A 181 21.19 -14.65 2.58
CA LYS A 181 22.23 -14.54 3.62
C LYS A 181 21.74 -13.44 4.55
N LYS A 182 21.76 -13.65 5.87
CA LYS A 182 21.40 -12.66 6.90
C LYS A 182 22.17 -11.34 6.66
N ARG A 183 21.68 -10.50 5.74
CA ARG A 183 21.93 -9.08 5.72
C ARG A 183 20.88 -8.56 6.67
N GLN A 184 21.29 -8.20 7.88
CA GLN A 184 20.72 -6.99 8.47
C GLN A 184 20.79 -5.96 7.34
N ARG A 185 19.67 -5.71 6.66
CA ARG A 185 19.59 -4.57 5.74
C ARG A 185 19.90 -3.39 6.65
N GLU A 186 21.06 -2.77 6.47
CA GLU A 186 21.35 -1.49 7.11
C GLU A 186 20.14 -0.61 6.81
N ARG A 187 19.44 -0.21 7.86
CA ARG A 187 18.30 0.70 7.71
C ARG A 187 18.85 1.98 7.10
N LEU A 188 18.09 2.59 6.20
CA LEU A 188 18.46 3.91 5.67
C LEU A 188 18.74 4.84 6.85
N SER A 189 19.79 5.65 6.73
CA SER A 189 20.20 6.59 7.77
C SER A 189 19.26 7.80 7.90
N PHE A 190 18.37 7.99 6.91
CA PHE A 190 17.39 9.06 6.88
C PHE A 190 15.94 8.53 7.00
N PRO A 191 15.00 9.33 7.55
CA PRO A 191 15.22 10.64 8.17
C PRO A 191 16.14 10.54 9.40
N ALA A 192 17.11 11.46 9.49
CA ALA A 192 18.11 11.47 10.54
C ALA A 192 17.55 12.18 11.79
N ALA A 193 18.06 11.81 12.96
CA ALA A 193 17.71 12.46 14.20
C ALA A 193 18.52 13.75 14.36
N THR A 194 17.84 14.89 14.49
CA THR A 194 18.47 16.20 14.72
C THR A 194 17.97 16.83 16.02
N THR A 195 18.84 17.52 16.73
CA THR A 195 18.56 18.23 17.98
C THR A 195 17.86 19.57 17.72
N ARG A 196 17.22 20.13 18.76
CA ARG A 196 16.66 21.50 18.73
C ARG A 196 17.71 22.54 18.31
N LYS A 197 18.93 22.40 18.83
CA LYS A 197 20.03 23.33 18.53
C LYS A 197 20.37 23.29 17.04
N GLU A 198 20.60 22.10 16.49
CA GLU A 198 20.90 21.93 15.06
C GLU A 198 19.79 22.46 14.15
N LYS A 199 18.52 22.24 14.54
CA LYS A 199 17.37 22.83 13.82
C LYS A 199 17.38 24.36 13.87
N ASN A 200 17.63 24.96 15.04
CA ASN A 200 17.69 26.42 15.19
C ASN A 200 18.87 27.04 14.43
N ASP A 201 20.03 26.37 14.42
CA ASP A 201 21.20 26.79 13.66
C ASP A 201 20.88 26.78 12.15
N MET A 202 20.24 25.72 11.64
CA MET A 202 19.77 25.61 10.25
C MET A 202 18.70 26.67 9.90
N ILE A 203 17.74 26.91 10.79
CA ILE A 203 16.70 27.94 10.61
C ILE A 203 17.32 29.34 10.50
N THR A 204 18.31 29.64 11.35
CA THR A 204 19.01 30.94 11.33
C THR A 204 19.76 31.10 10.00
N GLU A 205 20.51 30.08 9.58
CA GLU A 205 21.23 30.08 8.30
C GLU A 205 20.28 30.30 7.10
N ILE A 206 19.13 29.61 7.08
CA ILE A 206 18.12 29.78 6.03
C ILE A 206 17.58 31.21 6.04
N ASN A 207 17.21 31.72 7.21
CA ASN A 207 16.63 33.05 7.37
C ASN A 207 17.59 34.14 6.91
N ASP A 208 18.85 34.08 7.33
CA ASP A 208 19.87 35.07 6.97
C ASP A 208 20.12 35.08 5.45
N ARG A 209 20.24 33.90 4.82
CA ARG A 209 20.38 33.78 3.35
C ARG A 209 19.19 34.33 2.59
N LEU A 210 17.97 34.11 3.09
CA LEU A 210 16.75 34.65 2.48
C LEU A 210 16.70 36.17 2.57
N LEU A 211 17.04 36.75 3.72
CA LEU A 211 17.07 38.20 3.91
C LEU A 211 18.18 38.87 3.10
N ASP A 212 19.37 38.25 3.01
CA ASP A 212 20.47 38.75 2.19
C ASP A 212 20.12 38.75 0.70
N SER A 213 19.43 37.70 0.23
CA SER A 213 19.09 37.54 -1.20
C SER A 213 17.83 38.29 -1.62
N PHE A 214 16.83 38.39 -0.72
CA PHE A 214 15.47 38.82 -1.05
C PHE A 214 14.86 39.79 -0.03
N GLY A 215 15.63 40.38 0.89
CA GLY A 215 15.10 41.20 1.99
C GLY A 215 14.23 42.39 1.57
N SER A 216 14.49 43.00 0.41
CA SER A 216 13.64 44.06 -0.15
C SER A 216 12.24 43.58 -0.59
N LYS A 217 12.06 42.27 -0.77
CA LYS A 217 10.80 41.62 -1.13
C LYS A 217 10.08 41.00 0.06
N ILE A 218 10.83 40.60 1.09
CA ILE A 218 10.30 39.91 2.27
C ILE A 218 9.71 40.93 3.25
N ALA A 219 8.46 40.70 3.64
CA ALA A 219 7.76 41.43 4.70
C ALA A 219 8.00 40.78 6.06
N ALA A 220 7.91 39.44 6.15
CA ALA A 220 8.14 38.71 7.39
C ALA A 220 8.62 37.26 7.11
N THR A 221 9.32 36.66 8.07
CA THR A 221 9.68 35.23 8.08
C THR A 221 9.41 34.64 9.46
N GLY A 222 8.92 33.41 9.51
CA GLY A 222 8.62 32.75 10.77
C GLY A 222 8.57 31.24 10.65
N VAL A 223 8.89 30.54 11.73
CA VAL A 223 8.84 29.07 11.80
C VAL A 223 7.49 28.66 12.36
N TYR A 224 6.85 27.65 11.77
CA TYR A 224 5.61 27.07 12.28
C TYR A 224 5.79 25.58 12.60
N GLY A 225 4.68 24.87 12.76
CA GLY A 225 4.69 23.43 12.99
C GLY A 225 5.23 23.06 14.36
N SER A 226 5.87 21.89 14.45
CA SER A 226 6.36 21.39 15.75
C SER A 226 7.51 22.24 16.32
N VAL A 227 8.34 22.83 15.44
CA VAL A 227 9.45 23.72 15.85
C VAL A 227 8.92 25.08 16.31
N GLY A 228 7.96 25.67 15.60
CA GLY A 228 7.32 26.93 16.04
C GLY A 228 6.60 26.80 17.38
N GLN A 229 6.07 25.62 17.70
CA GLN A 229 5.45 25.28 18.97
C GLN A 229 6.44 24.82 20.07
N GLU A 230 7.72 24.67 19.74
CA GLU A 230 8.75 24.12 20.64
C GLU A 230 8.40 22.71 21.19
N THR A 231 7.77 21.88 20.35
CA THR A 231 7.38 20.49 20.66
C THR A 231 8.00 19.47 19.71
N GLU A 232 8.99 19.90 18.92
CA GLU A 232 9.64 19.09 17.90
C GLU A 232 10.39 17.88 18.49
N GLY A 233 10.27 16.75 17.79
CA GLY A 233 11.04 15.56 18.08
C GLY A 233 12.34 15.49 17.27
N PRO A 234 13.16 14.44 17.46
CA PRO A 234 14.39 14.27 16.71
C PRO A 234 14.18 14.21 15.18
N PHE A 235 13.05 13.66 14.73
CA PHE A 235 12.74 13.46 13.30
C PHE A 235 11.73 14.47 12.74
N SER A 236 11.44 15.55 13.48
CA SER A 236 10.64 16.65 12.95
C SER A 236 11.37 17.37 11.83
N ASP A 237 10.63 17.80 10.83
CA ASP A 237 11.07 18.69 9.76
C ASP A 237 11.11 20.17 10.22
N ILE A 238 11.63 21.03 9.35
CA ILE A 238 11.63 22.49 9.50
C ILE A 238 10.61 23.06 8.51
N GLU A 239 9.62 23.77 9.03
CA GLU A 239 8.55 24.41 8.25
C GLU A 239 8.56 25.93 8.50
N MET A 240 8.67 26.74 7.44
CA MET A 240 8.78 28.19 7.53
C MET A 240 7.81 28.92 6.61
N HIS A 241 7.20 29.99 7.11
CA HIS A 241 6.50 30.99 6.30
C HIS A 241 7.47 32.06 5.84
N ILE A 242 7.55 32.28 4.53
CA ILE A 242 8.27 33.39 3.91
C ILE A 242 7.23 34.33 3.31
N VAL A 243 6.92 35.39 4.03
CA VAL A 243 5.87 36.34 3.67
C VAL A 243 6.47 37.45 2.83
N THR A 244 6.04 37.57 1.57
CA THR A 244 6.48 38.64 0.67
C THR A 244 5.54 39.83 0.75
N ARG A 245 6.06 41.03 0.45
CA ARG A 245 5.23 42.22 0.20
C ARG A 245 4.29 41.94 -0.97
N ASP A 246 3.08 42.48 -0.92
CA ASP A 246 2.10 42.30 -2.01
C ASP A 246 2.69 42.74 -3.37
N GLY A 247 2.47 41.93 -4.40
CA GLY A 247 3.05 42.12 -5.73
C GLY A 247 4.47 41.55 -5.92
N GLU A 248 5.14 41.11 -4.86
CA GLU A 248 6.40 40.36 -4.94
C GLU A 248 6.16 38.86 -4.77
N ARG A 249 6.87 38.04 -5.57
CA ARG A 249 6.71 36.58 -5.54
C ARG A 249 8.04 35.87 -5.42
N LEU A 250 8.04 34.82 -4.59
CA LEU A 250 9.09 33.82 -4.47
C LEU A 250 8.46 32.43 -4.63
N PRO A 251 9.19 31.46 -5.20
CA PRO A 251 8.68 30.10 -5.31
C PRO A 251 8.69 29.41 -3.94
N ASP A 252 7.77 28.46 -3.75
CA ASP A 252 7.82 27.51 -2.64
C ASP A 252 9.02 26.56 -2.81
N TYR A 253 9.60 26.13 -1.70
CA TYR A 253 10.67 25.14 -1.70
C TYR A 253 10.34 24.02 -0.72
N GLU A 254 10.42 22.77 -1.18
CA GLU A 254 10.39 21.60 -0.32
C GLU A 254 11.54 20.66 -0.72
N PHE A 255 12.48 20.44 0.18
CA PHE A 255 13.71 19.72 -0.12
C PHE A 255 14.32 19.06 1.12
N ILE A 256 15.25 18.14 0.88
CA ILE A 256 16.10 17.55 1.91
C ILE A 256 17.49 18.18 1.75
N TYR A 257 18.02 18.74 2.83
CA TYR A 257 19.37 19.26 2.89
C TYR A 257 20.08 18.68 4.11
N GLU A 258 21.14 17.94 3.86
CA GLU A 258 21.82 17.13 4.88
C GLU A 258 20.81 16.23 5.61
N ASP A 259 20.66 16.43 6.92
CA ASP A 259 19.80 15.63 7.80
C ASP A 259 18.39 16.21 7.96
N PHE A 260 18.06 17.30 7.27
CA PHE A 260 16.81 18.05 7.45
C PHE A 260 15.90 17.92 6.23
N LYS A 261 14.61 17.62 6.47
CA LYS A 261 13.54 18.01 5.55
C LYS A 261 13.16 19.46 5.86
N ILE A 262 13.15 20.30 4.84
CA ILE A 262 12.86 21.73 4.92
C ILE A 262 11.71 22.06 3.97
N GLU A 263 10.73 22.80 4.47
CA GLU A 263 9.61 23.37 3.72
C GLU A 263 9.60 24.89 3.93
N LEU A 264 9.72 25.64 2.84
CA LEU A 264 9.62 27.09 2.79
C LEU A 264 8.37 27.45 2.00
N SER A 265 7.30 27.78 2.72
CA SER A 265 6.03 28.23 2.17
C SER A 265 6.08 29.74 1.92
N CYS A 266 6.14 30.13 0.65
CA CYS A 266 6.19 31.52 0.20
C CYS A 266 4.78 32.02 -0.11
N SER A 267 4.38 33.18 0.42
CA SER A 267 3.07 33.77 0.10
C SER A 267 3.09 35.29 0.26
N GLU A 268 2.33 35.99 -0.58
CA GLU A 268 2.08 37.42 -0.41
C GLU A 268 1.31 37.67 0.91
N GLN A 269 1.52 38.82 1.55
CA GLN A 269 0.85 39.19 2.81
C GLN A 269 -0.67 39.01 2.71
N SER A 270 -1.30 39.61 1.70
CA SER A 270 -2.75 39.54 1.49
C SER A 270 -3.24 38.11 1.22
N GLU A 271 -2.46 37.29 0.52
CA GLU A 271 -2.80 35.91 0.24
C GLU A 271 -2.78 35.05 1.52
N LEU A 272 -1.75 35.22 2.36
CA LEU A 272 -1.61 34.46 3.59
C LEU A 272 -2.71 34.82 4.61
N LEU A 273 -3.05 36.11 4.74
CA LEU A 273 -4.18 36.56 5.57
C LEU A 273 -5.51 35.96 5.06
N ARG A 274 -5.72 35.96 3.73
CA ARG A 274 -6.91 35.33 3.11
C ARG A 274 -6.98 33.82 3.39
N LYS A 275 -5.85 33.11 3.29
CA LYS A 275 -5.77 31.68 3.61
C LYS A 275 -6.12 31.41 5.07
N ALA A 276 -5.58 32.20 6.00
CA ALA A 276 -5.89 32.08 7.43
C ALA A 276 -7.36 32.40 7.76
N GLY A 277 -7.99 33.27 6.96
CA GLY A 277 -9.41 33.63 7.06
C GLY A 277 -10.37 32.70 6.33
N THR A 278 -9.88 31.59 5.77
CA THR A 278 -10.72 30.60 5.10
C THR A 278 -10.83 29.34 5.97
N VAL A 279 -12.05 28.83 6.14
CA VAL A 279 -12.31 27.52 6.76
C VAL A 279 -12.54 26.47 5.67
N ASP A 280 -11.81 25.36 5.78
CA ASP A 280 -12.03 24.13 4.99
C ASP A 280 -12.22 22.93 5.94
N ASP A 281 -12.50 21.75 5.39
CA ASP A 281 -12.66 20.52 6.17
C ASP A 281 -11.43 20.16 7.02
N SER A 282 -10.26 20.68 6.65
CA SER A 282 -8.97 20.41 7.27
C SER A 282 -8.51 21.55 8.17
N TRP A 283 -9.34 22.56 8.40
CA TRP A 283 -9.00 23.75 9.19
C TRP A 283 -8.49 23.38 10.58
N ALA A 284 -9.15 22.44 11.26
CA ALA A 284 -8.73 22.00 12.60
C ALA A 284 -7.33 21.36 12.62
N ILE A 285 -6.80 20.92 11.48
CA ILE A 285 -5.44 20.38 11.37
C ILE A 285 -4.46 21.49 10.96
N LYS A 286 -4.86 22.38 10.05
CA LYS A 286 -3.99 23.39 9.44
C LYS A 286 -3.88 24.69 10.25
N ALA A 287 -4.90 25.05 11.02
CA ALA A 287 -4.97 26.37 11.68
C ALA A 287 -3.79 26.65 12.63
N GLY A 288 -3.20 25.60 13.21
CA GLY A 288 -1.98 25.73 14.01
C GLY A 288 -0.80 26.33 13.25
N ALA A 289 -0.73 26.15 11.93
CA ALA A 289 0.31 26.73 11.08
C ALA A 289 0.23 28.27 10.99
N TRP A 290 -0.94 28.86 11.24
CA TRP A 290 -1.16 30.32 11.25
C TRP A 290 -1.03 30.90 12.66
N ILE A 291 -1.45 30.13 13.67
CA ILE A 291 -1.56 30.59 15.06
C ILE A 291 -0.24 30.46 15.82
N HIS A 292 0.54 29.41 15.53
CA HIS A 292 1.78 29.08 16.23
C HIS A 292 3.01 29.34 15.38
N VAL A 293 3.09 30.57 14.85
CA VAL A 293 4.29 31.05 14.17
C VAL A 293 5.21 31.71 15.18
N LYS A 294 6.48 31.29 15.19
CA LYS A 294 7.58 31.95 15.90
C LYS A 294 8.28 32.89 14.92
N PRO A 295 8.14 34.22 15.06
CA PRO A 295 8.77 35.18 14.15
C PRO A 295 10.30 35.10 14.21
N LEU A 296 10.95 35.21 13.04
CA LEU A 296 12.40 35.37 12.90
C LEU A 296 12.74 36.78 12.40
N TYR A 297 11.97 37.28 11.43
CA TYR A 297 12.00 38.66 10.95
C TYR A 297 10.54 39.13 10.78
N ASP A 298 10.12 40.15 11.53
CA ASP A 298 8.75 40.66 11.46
C ASP A 298 8.66 42.12 11.95
N PRO A 299 9.24 43.07 11.19
CA PRO A 299 9.32 44.48 11.62
C PRO A 299 7.96 45.16 11.75
N GLU A 300 6.94 44.67 11.04
CA GLU A 300 5.58 45.22 11.03
C GLU A 300 4.62 44.42 11.93
N ASN A 301 5.12 43.40 12.64
CA ASN A 301 4.33 42.55 13.54
C ASN A 301 3.17 41.83 12.84
N PHE A 302 3.38 41.42 11.59
CA PHE A 302 2.43 40.72 10.72
C PHE A 302 1.91 39.43 11.34
N PHE A 303 2.77 38.62 11.99
CA PHE A 303 2.31 37.35 12.56
C PHE A 303 1.38 37.52 13.76
N ALA A 304 1.41 38.68 14.43
CA ALA A 304 0.45 39.00 15.47
C ALA A 304 -0.96 39.27 14.91
N GLU A 305 -1.05 39.88 13.72
CA GLU A 305 -2.30 40.04 12.98
C GLU A 305 -2.80 38.68 12.47
N LEU A 306 -1.92 37.92 11.79
CA LEU A 306 -2.24 36.60 11.23
C LEU A 306 -2.86 35.67 12.27
N ARG A 307 -2.32 35.68 13.50
CA ARG A 307 -2.77 34.83 14.60
C ARG A 307 -4.22 35.07 15.02
N GLN A 308 -4.75 36.29 14.84
CA GLN A 308 -6.11 36.63 15.24
C GLN A 308 -7.16 36.19 14.22
N ILE A 309 -6.78 36.06 12.95
CA ILE A 309 -7.73 35.80 11.86
C ILE A 309 -8.50 34.49 12.04
N PRO A 310 -7.87 33.34 12.35
CA PRO A 310 -8.61 32.09 12.53
C PRO A 310 -9.64 32.12 13.68
N GLU A 311 -9.46 33.01 14.66
CA GLU A 311 -10.38 33.15 15.80
C GLU A 311 -11.66 33.94 15.45
N GLN A 312 -11.64 34.66 14.32
CA GLN A 312 -12.74 35.53 13.87
C GLN A 312 -13.74 34.83 12.94
N LEU A 313 -13.50 33.57 12.57
CA LEU A 313 -14.35 32.81 11.67
C LEU A 313 -15.79 32.68 12.19
N SER A 314 -16.77 32.88 11.31
CA SER A 314 -18.18 32.75 11.68
C SER A 314 -18.52 31.29 11.95
N TYR A 315 -19.38 31.08 12.96
CA TYR A 315 -19.87 29.74 13.23
C TYR A 315 -20.76 29.22 12.10
N ASP A 316 -21.44 30.11 11.36
CA ASP A 316 -22.26 29.71 10.21
C ASP A 316 -21.41 29.22 9.04
N GLU A 317 -20.25 29.84 8.79
CA GLU A 317 -19.27 29.38 7.78
C GLU A 317 -18.74 27.99 8.14
N ILE A 318 -18.41 27.78 9.42
CA ILE A 318 -17.99 26.47 9.93
C ILE A 318 -19.09 25.42 9.76
N LYS A 319 -20.34 25.75 10.07
CA LYS A 319 -21.48 24.84 9.88
C LYS A 319 -21.68 24.49 8.41
N ALA A 320 -21.52 25.45 7.49
CA ALA A 320 -21.60 25.19 6.07
C ALA A 320 -20.54 24.19 5.61
N VAL A 321 -19.28 24.37 6.04
CA VAL A 321 -18.20 23.42 5.76
C VAL A 321 -18.47 22.04 6.37
N MET A 322 -18.98 21.98 7.61
CA MET A 322 -19.35 20.72 8.24
C MET A 322 -20.46 20.00 7.46
N ARG A 323 -21.52 20.73 7.07
CA ARG A 323 -22.64 20.22 6.26
C ARG A 323 -22.15 19.61 4.96
N GLU A 324 -21.35 20.37 4.21
CA GLU A 324 -20.76 19.88 2.97
C GLU A 324 -19.91 18.65 3.25
N PHE A 325 -18.97 18.73 4.21
CA PHE A 325 -18.08 17.65 4.60
C PHE A 325 -18.78 16.34 4.93
N MET A 326 -19.87 16.40 5.70
CA MET A 326 -20.70 15.25 6.03
C MET A 326 -21.16 14.46 4.80
N ILE A 327 -21.50 15.14 3.70
CA ILE A 327 -22.10 14.54 2.50
C ILE A 327 -21.07 13.80 1.65
N TRP A 328 -19.96 14.44 1.28
CA TRP A 328 -18.97 13.82 0.38
C TRP A 328 -18.05 12.81 1.07
N GLU A 329 -17.79 12.92 2.38
CA GLU A 329 -16.74 12.12 3.03
C GLU A 329 -17.30 11.08 4.03
N PRO A 330 -17.87 11.44 5.20
CA PRO A 330 -18.47 10.47 6.13
C PRO A 330 -19.60 9.65 5.53
N TYR A 331 -20.54 10.29 4.79
CA TYR A 331 -21.67 9.57 4.20
C TYR A 331 -21.21 8.56 3.15
N GLU A 332 -20.31 8.96 2.25
CA GLU A 332 -19.72 8.06 1.26
C GLU A 332 -18.95 6.91 1.93
N THR A 333 -18.16 7.23 2.96
CA THR A 333 -17.40 6.24 3.74
C THR A 333 -18.32 5.22 4.40
N MET A 334 -19.42 5.66 5.00
CA MET A 334 -20.41 4.77 5.59
C MET A 334 -21.09 3.87 4.55
N GLY A 335 -21.37 4.41 3.35
CA GLY A 335 -21.83 3.61 2.21
C GLY A 335 -20.85 2.50 1.84
N LYS A 336 -19.55 2.82 1.77
CA LYS A 336 -18.49 1.82 1.52
C LYS A 336 -18.41 0.78 2.63
N ILE A 337 -18.51 1.18 3.90
CA ILE A 337 -18.49 0.26 5.05
C ILE A 337 -19.63 -0.76 4.94
N ARG A 338 -20.87 -0.29 4.71
CA ARG A 338 -22.06 -1.15 4.58
C ARG A 338 -21.94 -2.11 3.40
N ASN A 339 -21.52 -1.62 2.23
CA ASN A 339 -21.35 -2.46 1.04
C ASN A 339 -20.30 -3.56 1.25
N ASN A 340 -19.16 -3.23 1.87
CA ASN A 340 -18.09 -4.19 2.12
C ASN A 340 -18.46 -5.20 3.21
N TYR A 341 -19.23 -4.80 4.23
CA TYR A 341 -19.76 -5.73 5.21
C TYR A 341 -20.79 -6.69 4.58
N ALA A 342 -21.78 -6.16 3.86
CA ALA A 342 -22.84 -6.95 3.23
C ALA A 342 -22.31 -7.95 2.18
N SER A 343 -21.24 -7.59 1.46
CA SER A 343 -20.59 -8.47 0.47
C SER A 343 -19.57 -9.45 1.07
N GLY A 344 -19.34 -9.42 2.38
CA GLY A 344 -18.33 -10.26 3.05
C GLY A 344 -16.88 -9.80 2.84
N ASN A 345 -16.63 -8.65 2.20
CA ASN A 345 -15.30 -8.06 2.05
C ASN A 345 -14.84 -7.35 3.35
N HIS A 346 -14.66 -8.15 4.39
CA HIS A 346 -14.33 -7.64 5.72
C HIS A 346 -12.92 -7.05 5.86
N ARG A 347 -12.03 -7.28 4.87
CA ARG A 347 -10.65 -6.80 4.88
C ARG A 347 -10.55 -5.28 4.76
N TYR A 348 -11.55 -4.63 4.18
CA TYR A 348 -11.59 -3.19 4.01
C TYR A 348 -12.02 -2.44 5.28
N LEU A 349 -12.78 -3.10 6.17
CA LEU A 349 -13.39 -2.45 7.34
C LEU A 349 -12.39 -1.77 8.28
N PRO A 350 -11.19 -2.32 8.57
CA PRO A 350 -10.19 -1.61 9.37
C PRO A 350 -9.77 -0.26 8.78
N MET A 351 -9.56 -0.19 7.47
CA MET A 351 -9.18 1.04 6.78
C MET A 351 -10.33 2.05 6.79
N ALA A 352 -11.54 1.58 6.43
CA ALA A 352 -12.72 2.43 6.41
C ALA A 352 -13.10 2.96 7.80
N ALA A 353 -12.93 2.15 8.85
CA ALA A 353 -13.10 2.56 10.25
C ALA A 353 -12.12 3.67 10.65
N ARG A 354 -10.85 3.54 10.25
CA ARG A 354 -9.84 4.58 10.45
C ARG A 354 -10.22 5.88 9.73
N ASP A 355 -10.74 5.78 8.51
CA ASP A 355 -11.13 6.93 7.71
C ASP A 355 -12.37 7.62 8.31
N LEU A 356 -13.39 6.87 8.71
CA LEU A 356 -14.57 7.42 9.39
C LEU A 356 -14.19 8.12 10.70
N ALA A 357 -13.31 7.52 11.51
CA ALA A 357 -12.78 8.15 12.72
C ALA A 357 -11.97 9.42 12.40
N PHE A 358 -11.13 9.39 11.35
CA PHE A 358 -10.35 10.55 10.92
C PHE A 358 -11.24 11.70 10.44
N GLN A 359 -12.27 11.41 9.65
CA GLN A 359 -13.26 12.39 9.20
C GLN A 359 -14.07 12.95 10.37
N THR A 360 -14.48 12.10 11.31
CA THR A 360 -15.18 12.55 12.52
C THR A 360 -14.29 13.43 13.39
N ALA A 361 -12.99 13.13 13.52
CA ALA A 361 -12.05 14.01 14.21
C ALA A 361 -12.04 15.41 13.57
N LYS A 362 -11.92 15.51 12.25
CA LYS A 362 -11.97 16.81 11.54
C LYS A 362 -13.25 17.60 11.89
N LEU A 363 -14.40 16.93 11.89
CA LEU A 363 -15.67 17.54 12.28
C LEU A 363 -15.70 17.99 13.75
N ILE A 364 -15.16 17.18 14.67
CA ILE A 364 -15.03 17.55 16.08
C ILE A 364 -14.20 18.81 16.23
N GLY A 365 -13.08 18.94 15.51
CA GLY A 365 -12.26 20.15 15.55
C GLY A 365 -13.04 21.40 15.09
N LEU A 366 -13.74 21.30 13.96
CA LEU A 366 -14.61 22.36 13.42
C LEU A 366 -15.70 22.75 14.42
N ALA A 367 -16.49 21.79 14.90
CA ALA A 367 -17.61 22.04 15.81
C ALA A 367 -17.18 22.75 17.11
N ASN A 368 -15.97 22.47 17.57
CA ASN A 368 -15.42 23.08 18.79
C ASN A 368 -14.64 24.37 18.52
N ARG A 369 -14.44 24.76 17.25
CA ARG A 369 -13.55 25.88 16.86
C ARG A 369 -12.15 25.73 17.47
N LYS A 370 -11.68 24.49 17.50
CA LYS A 370 -10.38 24.13 18.05
C LYS A 370 -9.57 23.37 17.03
N TYR A 371 -8.28 23.63 17.04
CA TYR A 371 -7.32 22.95 16.19
C TYR A 371 -6.46 22.00 17.01
N TYR A 372 -5.81 21.08 16.30
CA TYR A 372 -5.02 20.00 16.87
C TYR A 372 -3.56 20.38 17.00
N ARG A 373 -2.87 19.81 17.99
CA ARG A 373 -1.43 20.04 18.17
C ARG A 373 -0.64 19.54 16.97
N THR A 374 -0.92 18.30 16.56
CA THR A 374 -0.39 17.68 15.35
C THR A 374 -1.39 16.64 14.83
N ARG A 375 -1.27 16.24 13.57
CA ARG A 375 -2.05 15.12 13.01
C ARG A 375 -1.90 13.82 13.80
N ALA A 376 -0.69 13.54 14.33
CA ALA A 376 -0.41 12.34 15.10
C ALA A 376 -1.11 12.33 16.48
N ARG A 377 -1.39 13.50 17.06
CA ARG A 377 -2.07 13.66 18.35
C ARG A 377 -3.56 13.97 18.23
N MET A 378 -4.06 14.14 17.01
CA MET A 378 -5.42 14.54 16.72
C MET A 378 -6.47 13.67 17.42
N PHE A 379 -6.32 12.35 17.44
CA PHE A 379 -7.28 11.48 18.14
C PHE A 379 -7.29 11.72 19.65
N GLU A 380 -6.13 11.82 20.29
CA GLU A 380 -6.02 12.15 21.73
C GLU A 380 -6.61 13.53 22.05
N ASP A 381 -6.37 14.53 21.19
CA ASP A 381 -6.86 15.89 21.36
C ASP A 381 -8.37 15.95 21.18
N SER A 382 -8.90 15.27 20.16
CA SER A 382 -10.33 15.22 19.89
C SER A 382 -11.10 14.65 21.09
N LEU A 383 -10.56 13.66 21.81
CA LEU A 383 -11.15 13.10 23.03
C LEU A 383 -11.16 14.05 24.24
N LYS A 384 -10.60 15.27 24.12
CA LYS A 384 -10.66 16.32 25.16
C LYS A 384 -11.64 17.43 24.81
N PHE A 385 -12.18 17.47 23.59
CA PHE A 385 -13.08 18.54 23.15
C PHE A 385 -14.53 18.29 23.59
N PRO A 386 -15.26 19.28 24.10
CA PRO A 386 -16.56 19.05 24.74
C PRO A 386 -17.66 18.57 23.78
N SER A 387 -17.74 19.08 22.55
CA SER A 387 -18.78 18.72 21.60
C SER A 387 -18.31 17.58 20.68
N ARG A 388 -18.90 16.38 20.82
CA ARG A 388 -18.50 15.18 20.06
C ARG A 388 -19.68 14.24 19.87
N PRO A 389 -19.73 13.50 18.75
CA PRO A 389 -20.74 12.47 18.55
C PRO A 389 -20.52 11.27 19.46
N SER A 390 -21.61 10.67 19.92
CA SER A 390 -21.57 9.39 20.62
C SER A 390 -21.03 8.28 19.72
N GLY A 391 -20.48 7.21 20.31
CA GLY A 391 -19.85 6.12 19.56
C GLY A 391 -18.42 6.38 19.07
N TYR A 392 -17.99 7.65 18.95
CA TYR A 392 -16.64 8.02 18.50
C TYR A 392 -15.52 7.43 19.36
N GLU A 393 -15.60 7.61 20.68
CA GLU A 393 -14.61 7.13 21.64
C GLU A 393 -14.45 5.60 21.55
N ARG A 394 -15.57 4.88 21.42
CA ARG A 394 -15.59 3.42 21.31
C ARG A 394 -15.00 2.89 20.00
N LEU A 395 -15.08 3.65 18.92
CA LEU A 395 -14.38 3.31 17.67
C LEU A 395 -12.89 3.60 17.79
N LEU A 396 -12.52 4.72 18.40
CA LEU A 396 -11.12 5.08 18.63
C LEU A 396 -10.39 4.10 19.54
N GLU A 397 -11.04 3.56 20.57
CA GLU A 397 -10.49 2.49 21.42
C GLU A 397 -9.91 1.35 20.55
N LEU A 398 -10.69 0.84 19.57
CA LEU A 398 -10.23 -0.23 18.67
C LEU A 398 -9.05 0.19 17.80
N LEU A 399 -9.08 1.43 17.30
CA LEU A 399 -8.03 1.95 16.40
C LEU A 399 -6.71 2.16 17.13
N LEU A 400 -6.76 2.71 18.35
CA LEU A 400 -5.58 3.01 19.15
C LEU A 400 -4.95 1.75 19.74
N GLU A 401 -5.76 0.75 20.10
CA GLU A 401 -5.28 -0.54 20.59
C GLU A 401 -4.88 -1.51 19.45
N GLY A 402 -5.23 -1.18 18.20
CA GLY A 402 -5.01 -2.04 17.04
C GLY A 402 -5.94 -3.26 16.98
N GLU A 403 -7.01 -3.28 17.79
CA GLU A 403 -8.01 -4.35 17.86
C GLU A 403 -9.05 -4.26 16.74
N LEU A 404 -8.60 -4.35 15.48
CA LEU A 404 -9.45 -4.22 14.30
C LEU A 404 -10.03 -5.57 13.81
N HIS A 405 -10.11 -6.54 14.72
CA HIS A 405 -10.79 -7.82 14.55
C HIS A 405 -11.49 -8.23 15.86
N PRO A 406 -12.59 -9.00 15.80
CA PRO A 406 -13.27 -9.50 14.60
C PRO A 406 -14.04 -8.39 13.86
N SER A 407 -14.25 -8.60 12.56
CA SER A 407 -14.79 -7.57 11.66
C SER A 407 -16.21 -7.09 11.98
N HIS A 408 -17.05 -7.93 12.60
CA HIS A 408 -18.38 -7.50 13.06
C HIS A 408 -18.28 -6.44 14.18
N LYS A 409 -17.31 -6.57 15.10
CA LYS A 409 -17.07 -5.59 16.16
C LYS A 409 -16.71 -4.23 15.56
N VAL A 410 -15.84 -4.21 14.55
CA VAL A 410 -15.44 -2.97 13.83
C VAL A 410 -16.64 -2.35 13.11
N TYR A 411 -17.42 -3.16 12.40
CA TYR A 411 -18.63 -2.71 11.71
C TYR A 411 -19.64 -2.09 12.69
N ASP A 412 -19.94 -2.77 13.80
CA ASP A 412 -20.87 -2.28 14.81
C ASP A 412 -20.39 -0.96 15.43
N ARG A 413 -19.08 -0.78 15.65
CA ARG A 413 -18.54 0.50 16.12
C ARG A 413 -18.70 1.62 15.09
N CYS A 414 -18.55 1.31 13.80
CA CYS A 414 -18.80 2.28 12.73
C CYS A 414 -20.28 2.69 12.67
N GLU A 415 -21.21 1.74 12.73
CA GLU A 415 -22.66 2.02 12.76
C GLU A 415 -23.09 2.83 13.99
N ASN A 416 -22.54 2.50 15.16
CA ASN A 416 -22.79 3.25 16.38
C ASN A 416 -22.29 4.69 16.28
N LEU A 417 -21.07 4.90 15.76
CA LEU A 417 -20.57 6.23 15.48
C LEU A 417 -21.43 6.95 14.42
N TRP A 418 -21.83 6.27 13.35
CA TRP A 418 -22.67 6.87 12.31
C TRP A 418 -24.01 7.38 12.88
N THR A 419 -24.63 6.59 13.76
CA THR A 419 -25.84 7.00 14.49
C THR A 419 -25.56 8.21 15.37
N GLY A 420 -24.50 8.17 16.18
CA GLY A 420 -24.11 9.29 17.03
C GLY A 420 -23.76 10.56 16.26
N LEU A 421 -23.18 10.42 15.07
CA LEU A 421 -22.83 11.53 14.17
C LEU A 421 -24.09 12.24 13.66
N ASN A 422 -25.13 11.49 13.28
CA ASN A 422 -26.39 12.07 12.82
C ASN A 422 -27.13 12.81 13.96
N LEU A 423 -27.24 12.19 15.14
CA LEU A 423 -27.85 12.84 16.31
C LEU A 423 -27.09 14.10 16.72
N TRP A 424 -25.76 14.06 16.66
CA TRP A 424 -24.92 15.22 16.97
C TRP A 424 -25.09 16.36 15.94
N TYR A 425 -25.30 16.06 14.67
CA TYR A 425 -25.62 17.07 13.65
C TYR A 425 -26.98 17.74 13.91
N GLU A 426 -27.98 16.97 14.33
CA GLU A 426 -29.28 17.51 14.77
C GLU A 426 -29.13 18.45 15.97
N GLU A 427 -28.35 18.05 16.99
CA GLU A 427 -28.04 18.88 18.16
C GLU A 427 -27.33 20.19 17.80
N LEU A 428 -26.45 20.16 16.81
CA LEU A 428 -25.75 21.34 16.30
C LEU A 428 -26.63 22.20 15.38
N GLY A 429 -27.83 21.73 15.01
CA GLY A 429 -28.71 22.39 14.06
C GLY A 429 -28.10 22.45 12.66
N ILE A 430 -27.44 21.37 12.23
CA ILE A 430 -26.85 21.24 10.89
C ILE A 430 -27.63 20.17 10.14
N ASP A 431 -28.54 20.59 9.27
CA ASP A 431 -29.20 19.67 8.34
C ASP A 431 -28.38 19.53 7.06
N TYR A 432 -28.16 18.29 6.63
CA TYR A 432 -27.37 17.96 5.44
C TYR A 432 -28.17 17.12 4.44
N LYS A 433 -29.41 16.74 4.75
CA LYS A 433 -30.29 15.99 3.84
C LYS A 433 -31.27 16.96 3.19
N GLU A 434 -31.60 16.68 1.94
CA GLU A 434 -32.61 17.45 1.19
C GLU A 434 -33.83 16.55 0.95
N ASP A 435 -35.02 17.07 1.25
CA ASP A 435 -36.29 16.39 0.97
C ASP A 435 -36.77 16.60 -0.48
N THR A 436 -36.14 17.52 -1.20
CA THR A 436 -36.48 17.88 -2.59
C THR A 436 -35.23 18.07 -3.43
N PHE A 437 -35.36 17.99 -4.76
CA PHE A 437 -34.24 18.33 -5.64
C PHE A 437 -33.90 19.83 -5.52
N PRO A 438 -32.61 20.20 -5.43
CA PRO A 438 -32.20 21.59 -5.29
C PRO A 438 -32.21 22.39 -6.61
N PHE A 439 -32.79 21.85 -7.69
CA PHE A 439 -32.86 22.48 -9.02
C PHE A 439 -34.18 22.18 -9.75
#